data_AF-A0A243S5S9-F1
#
_entry.id   AF-A0A243S5S9-F1
#
_cell.length_a   1.000
_cell.length_b   1.000
_cell.length_c   1.000
_cell.angle_alpha   90.00
_cell.angle_beta   90.00
_cell.angle_gamma   90.00
#
_symmetry.space_group_name_H-M   'P 1'
#
loop_
_entity.id
_entity.type
_entity.pdbx_description
1 polymer ?
#
loop_
_entity_poly.entity_id
_entity_poly.type
_entity_poly.pdbx_seq_one_letter_code
_entity_poly.pdbx_strand_id
1 'polypeptide(L)'
;MTRLIVAAGGGGDAVAAAMIHSALYGDEDQAVILTYAWDRLLIDPVPGPRGPDNFTGLQPLTPAVWAVPAETRPIAPAGSTLPRLAAELRHTFALIDPRHGVEGVTRQLEELVDHLSPESIDLLDVGGDILARGDEPTLKSPLADAVTLAACCQVNAPIRLLVTGPGLDGELPLDDLRSMLGQLIHTFTAKDVEPISSVLEWHPSEATGMLAATARGVRGTCEMRDAGLPVPLTDEGPTVHEVDLDEALTRNQLARAILTTATLDEIEAHSRDICGYSEIDYERNKATWLKDQPPAQLDPDAVLSQLDQFEAEARSRGVTHTTFRRITEALNLNGSLREDLRQLLINSRPKQYDAPLWRITAATE
;
A
#
# COMPACT_ATOMS: atom_id res chain seq x y z
N MET A 1 -9.09 -7.18 -24.08
CA MET A 1 -10.01 -7.75 -23.06
C MET A 1 -9.93 -6.87 -21.82
N THR A 2 -10.97 -6.77 -20.98
CA THR A 2 -10.85 -5.96 -19.75
C THR A 2 -10.40 -6.84 -18.60
N ARG A 3 -9.24 -6.55 -18.03
CA ARG A 3 -8.72 -7.22 -16.83
C ARG A 3 -9.31 -6.56 -15.58
N LEU A 4 -9.60 -7.36 -14.56
CA LEU A 4 -9.96 -6.88 -13.23
C LEU A 4 -8.83 -7.25 -12.26
N ILE A 5 -8.21 -6.24 -11.67
CA ILE A 5 -7.19 -6.40 -10.64
C ILE A 5 -7.75 -5.80 -9.36
N VAL A 6 -7.75 -6.57 -8.27
CA VAL A 6 -8.18 -6.12 -6.95
C VAL A 6 -6.93 -5.90 -6.12
N ALA A 7 -6.61 -4.65 -5.85
CA ALA A 7 -5.54 -4.29 -4.91
C ALA A 7 -6.10 -4.40 -3.49
N ALA A 8 -5.52 -5.29 -2.69
CA ALA A 8 -6.00 -5.67 -1.37
C ALA A 8 -5.91 -4.53 -0.35
N GLY A 9 -4.85 -3.73 -0.43
CA GLY A 9 -4.70 -2.49 0.31
C GLY A 9 -5.16 -1.22 -0.44
N GLY A 10 -4.70 -0.08 0.07
CA GLY A 10 -4.98 1.25 -0.49
C GLY A 10 -4.12 1.60 -1.72
N GLY A 11 -3.84 2.89 -1.91
CA GLY A 11 -3.15 3.39 -3.10
C GLY A 11 -1.77 2.76 -3.39
N GLY A 12 -1.08 2.20 -2.39
CA GLY A 12 0.21 1.52 -2.59
C GLY A 12 0.09 0.27 -3.45
N ASP A 13 -0.87 -0.59 -3.13
CA ASP A 13 -1.15 -1.81 -3.88
C ASP A 13 -1.73 -1.47 -5.25
N ALA A 14 -2.50 -0.39 -5.35
CA ALA A 14 -3.00 0.11 -6.63
C ALA A 14 -1.86 0.49 -7.60
N VAL A 15 -0.75 1.05 -7.08
CA VAL A 15 0.46 1.31 -7.88
C VAL A 15 1.16 0.02 -8.29
N ALA A 16 1.25 -0.96 -7.38
CA ALA A 16 1.83 -2.26 -7.70
C ALA A 16 0.96 -3.03 -8.72
N ALA A 17 -0.36 -2.89 -8.67
CA ALA A 17 -1.30 -3.44 -9.64
C ALA A 17 -1.06 -2.87 -11.03
N ALA A 18 -0.82 -1.56 -11.15
CA ALA A 18 -0.46 -0.93 -12.42
C ALA A 18 0.88 -1.45 -12.98
N MET A 19 1.86 -1.70 -12.10
CA MET A 19 3.15 -2.29 -12.43
C MET A 19 3.02 -3.76 -12.89
N ILE A 20 2.29 -4.60 -12.15
CA ILE A 20 1.99 -5.99 -12.52
C ILE A 20 1.26 -6.06 -13.84
N HIS A 21 0.25 -5.22 -14.04
CA HIS A 21 -0.51 -5.20 -15.29
C HIS A 21 0.41 -4.97 -16.48
N SER A 22 1.30 -3.98 -16.36
CA SER A 22 2.25 -3.64 -17.43
C SER A 22 3.26 -4.76 -17.69
N ALA A 23 3.75 -5.42 -16.63
CA ALA A 23 4.75 -6.49 -16.73
C ALA A 23 4.17 -7.79 -17.32
N LEU A 24 2.96 -8.18 -16.93
CA LEU A 24 2.36 -9.47 -17.32
C LEU A 24 1.53 -9.39 -18.61
N TYR A 25 0.88 -8.24 -18.87
CA TYR A 25 -0.13 -8.12 -19.93
C TYR A 25 0.21 -7.05 -20.97
N GLY A 26 1.20 -6.19 -20.71
CA GLY A 26 1.59 -5.13 -21.62
C GLY A 26 0.55 -4.02 -21.77
N ASP A 27 0.51 -3.40 -22.95
CA ASP A 27 -0.17 -2.11 -23.19
C ASP A 27 -1.48 -2.20 -23.95
N GLU A 28 -1.82 -3.37 -24.50
CA GLU A 28 -2.99 -3.53 -25.37
C GLU A 28 -4.29 -3.75 -24.57
N ASP A 29 -4.22 -4.43 -23.43
CA ASP A 29 -5.37 -4.68 -22.57
C ASP A 29 -5.66 -3.47 -21.65
N GLN A 30 -6.95 -3.21 -21.45
CA GLN A 30 -7.41 -2.26 -20.45
C GLN A 30 -7.60 -2.98 -19.11
N ALA A 31 -7.29 -2.31 -18.01
CA ALA A 31 -7.49 -2.87 -16.68
C ALA A 31 -8.30 -1.91 -15.80
N VAL A 32 -9.24 -2.50 -15.06
CA VAL A 32 -9.89 -1.89 -13.91
C VAL A 32 -9.12 -2.31 -12.66
N ILE A 33 -8.58 -1.34 -11.93
CA ILE A 33 -7.94 -1.55 -10.62
C ILE A 33 -8.96 -1.16 -9.55
N LEU A 34 -9.50 -2.15 -8.87
CA LEU A 34 -10.39 -1.98 -7.73
C LEU A 34 -9.53 -1.88 -6.46
N THR A 35 -9.65 -0.79 -5.70
CA THR A 35 -8.80 -0.51 -4.52
C THR A 35 -9.50 0.39 -3.51
N TYR A 36 -8.99 0.44 -2.28
CA TYR A 36 -9.48 1.37 -1.27
C TYR A 36 -8.96 2.80 -1.49
N ALA A 37 -9.84 3.79 -1.27
CA ALA A 37 -9.39 5.12 -0.89
C ALA A 37 -9.10 5.15 0.62
N TRP A 38 -8.03 4.48 1.03
CA TRP A 38 -7.56 4.44 2.41
C TRP A 38 -6.10 4.83 2.43
N ASP A 39 -5.89 6.14 2.45
CA ASP A 39 -4.57 6.74 2.45
C ASP A 39 -4.11 7.02 3.90
N ARG A 40 -2.80 7.01 4.12
CA ARG A 40 -2.22 7.29 5.44
C ARG A 40 -2.52 8.74 5.85
N LEU A 41 -2.48 9.01 7.16
CA LEU A 41 -2.74 10.34 7.76
C LEU A 41 -1.88 11.50 7.22
N LEU A 42 -0.78 11.16 6.55
CA LEU A 42 0.05 12.04 5.75
C LEU A 42 -0.71 12.71 4.58
N ILE A 43 -1.65 11.98 3.97
CA ILE A 43 -2.43 12.38 2.79
C ILE A 43 -3.89 12.63 3.18
N ASP A 44 -4.52 11.71 3.90
CA ASP A 44 -5.90 11.83 4.37
C ASP A 44 -5.93 11.97 5.90
N PRO A 45 -6.20 13.16 6.46
CA PRO A 45 -6.19 13.37 7.90
C PRO A 45 -7.37 12.68 8.63
N VAL A 46 -8.29 12.04 7.90
CA VAL A 46 -9.48 11.39 8.45
C VAL A 46 -9.24 9.87 8.61
N PRO A 47 -9.28 9.32 9.83
CA PRO A 47 -9.12 7.88 10.07
C PRO A 47 -10.15 7.01 9.31
N GLY A 48 -9.69 5.88 8.79
CA GLY A 48 -10.47 4.86 8.11
C GLY A 48 -10.67 5.13 6.60
N PRO A 49 -11.26 4.15 5.89
CA PRO A 49 -11.44 4.22 4.45
C PRO A 49 -12.48 5.27 4.03
N ARG A 50 -12.26 5.90 2.88
CA ARG A 50 -13.20 6.81 2.24
C ARG A 50 -14.19 6.06 1.34
N GLY A 51 -15.46 6.45 1.40
CA GLY A 51 -16.52 5.94 0.53
C GLY A 51 -16.92 6.97 -0.54
N PRO A 52 -17.88 6.63 -1.42
CA PRO A 52 -18.35 7.52 -2.49
C PRO A 52 -18.76 8.93 -2.03
N ASP A 53 -19.38 9.03 -0.85
CA ASP A 53 -19.84 10.29 -0.26
C ASP A 53 -18.70 11.23 0.16
N ASN A 54 -17.45 10.76 0.12
CA ASN A 54 -16.26 11.56 0.42
C ASN A 54 -15.65 12.22 -0.83
N PHE A 55 -16.27 12.07 -2.00
CA PHE A 55 -15.73 12.58 -3.26
C PHE A 55 -16.78 13.35 -4.06
N THR A 56 -16.29 14.27 -4.88
CA THR A 56 -17.04 14.83 -6.02
C THR A 56 -16.42 14.35 -7.32
N GLY A 57 -17.23 14.17 -8.37
CA GLY A 57 -16.74 13.81 -9.70
C GLY A 57 -16.55 12.30 -9.95
N LEU A 58 -16.91 11.45 -8.99
CA LEU A 58 -17.00 10.00 -9.22
C LEU A 58 -17.98 9.67 -10.34
N GLN A 59 -17.70 8.60 -11.09
CA GLN A 59 -18.57 8.11 -12.16
C GLN A 59 -19.10 6.73 -11.80
N PRO A 60 -20.42 6.47 -11.92
CA PRO A 60 -20.94 5.14 -11.64
C PRO A 60 -20.43 4.16 -12.69
N LEU A 61 -19.82 3.06 -12.23
CA LEU A 61 -19.41 1.94 -13.08
C LEU A 61 -20.47 0.83 -13.02
N THR A 62 -20.95 0.54 -11.82
CA THR A 62 -22.09 -0.33 -11.52
C THR A 62 -22.99 0.34 -10.45
N PRO A 63 -24.15 -0.24 -10.07
CA PRO A 63 -24.95 0.30 -8.97
C PRO A 63 -24.19 0.47 -7.63
N ALA A 64 -23.25 -0.44 -7.31
CA ALA A 64 -22.47 -0.41 -6.09
C ALA A 64 -21.03 0.11 -6.27
N VAL A 65 -20.50 0.17 -7.49
CA VAL A 65 -19.10 0.54 -7.75
C VAL A 65 -18.98 1.86 -8.51
N TRP A 66 -18.07 2.71 -8.02
CA TRP A 66 -17.77 4.01 -8.59
C TRP A 66 -16.34 4.03 -9.13
N ALA A 67 -16.20 4.42 -10.40
CA ALA A 67 -14.91 4.76 -10.98
C ALA A 67 -14.42 6.12 -10.45
N VAL A 68 -13.10 6.27 -10.41
CA VAL A 68 -12.37 7.46 -9.94
C VAL A 68 -11.65 8.12 -11.12
N PRO A 69 -12.30 9.00 -11.89
CA PRO A 69 -11.62 9.81 -12.92
C PRO A 69 -10.58 10.78 -12.34
N ALA A 70 -9.69 11.26 -13.20
CA ALA A 70 -8.67 12.28 -12.88
C ALA A 70 -9.25 13.59 -12.31
N GLU A 71 -10.49 13.93 -12.68
CA GLU A 71 -11.21 15.12 -12.24
C GLU A 71 -11.84 14.94 -10.85
N THR A 72 -11.85 13.72 -10.31
CA THR A 72 -12.38 13.44 -8.97
C THR A 72 -11.66 14.28 -7.93
N ARG A 73 -12.39 14.81 -6.95
CA ARG A 73 -11.81 15.57 -5.83
C ARG A 73 -12.33 15.03 -4.51
N PRO A 74 -11.46 14.71 -3.54
CA PRO A 74 -11.91 14.40 -2.20
C PRO A 74 -12.56 15.66 -1.58
N ILE A 75 -13.59 15.45 -0.78
CA ILE A 75 -14.31 16.50 -0.07
C ILE A 75 -13.60 16.74 1.25
N ALA A 76 -13.08 17.95 1.44
CA ALA A 76 -12.38 18.32 2.67
C ALA A 76 -13.24 17.98 3.93
N PRO A 77 -12.63 17.43 4.99
CA PRO A 77 -11.19 17.29 5.21
C PRO A 77 -10.55 16.03 4.59
N ALA A 78 -11.29 15.20 3.86
CA ALA A 78 -10.74 13.98 3.26
C ALA A 78 -9.62 14.29 2.26
N GLY A 79 -8.61 13.43 2.23
CA GLY A 79 -7.61 13.34 1.17
C GLY A 79 -7.74 12.04 0.38
N SER A 80 -7.06 11.97 -0.77
CA SER A 80 -6.81 10.68 -1.43
C SER A 80 -5.71 10.79 -2.50
N THR A 81 -4.92 9.73 -2.67
CA THR A 81 -3.98 9.57 -3.78
C THR A 81 -4.65 9.14 -5.08
N LEU A 82 -5.84 8.51 -5.03
CA LEU A 82 -6.48 7.88 -6.18
C LEU A 82 -6.75 8.83 -7.36
N PRO A 83 -7.25 10.08 -7.17
CA PRO A 83 -7.48 10.96 -8.31
C PRO A 83 -6.20 11.33 -9.07
N ARG A 84 -5.06 11.45 -8.37
CA ARG A 84 -3.77 11.72 -9.02
C ARG A 84 -3.22 10.47 -9.69
N LEU A 85 -3.42 9.28 -9.10
CA LEU A 85 -3.11 8.01 -9.76
C LEU A 85 -3.88 7.86 -11.07
N ALA A 86 -5.19 8.14 -11.06
CA ALA A 86 -6.04 8.10 -12.25
C ALA A 86 -5.67 9.14 -13.33
N ALA A 87 -4.99 10.22 -12.95
CA ALA A 87 -4.50 11.23 -13.89
C ALA A 87 -3.16 10.84 -14.56
N GLU A 88 -2.33 10.05 -13.88
CA GLU A 88 -0.97 9.70 -14.33
C GLU A 88 -0.88 8.30 -14.92
N LEU A 89 -1.74 7.38 -14.48
CA LEU A 89 -1.79 6.00 -14.93
C LEU A 89 -2.97 5.78 -15.88
N ARG A 90 -2.79 4.90 -16.87
CA ARG A 90 -3.79 4.62 -17.91
C ARG A 90 -4.99 3.80 -17.42
N HIS A 91 -4.92 3.27 -16.20
CA HIS A 91 -5.86 2.30 -15.66
C HIS A 91 -7.14 3.00 -15.18
N THR A 92 -8.26 2.31 -15.30
CA THR A 92 -9.49 2.76 -14.64
C THR A 92 -9.41 2.38 -13.17
N PHE A 93 -9.35 3.36 -12.28
CA PHE A 93 -9.45 3.11 -10.85
C PHE A 93 -10.91 3.04 -10.43
N ALA A 94 -11.26 2.06 -9.60
CA ALA A 94 -12.57 1.91 -8.99
C ALA A 94 -12.44 1.79 -7.47
N LEU A 95 -13.42 2.34 -6.76
CA LEU A 95 -13.41 2.42 -5.31
C LEU A 95 -14.00 1.18 -4.65
N ILE A 96 -13.26 0.57 -3.72
CA ILE A 96 -13.81 -0.35 -2.72
C ILE A 96 -14.45 0.44 -1.60
N ASP A 97 -15.72 0.16 -1.31
CA ASP A 97 -16.45 0.70 -0.16
C ASP A 97 -16.76 -0.40 0.87
N PRO A 98 -16.02 -0.48 2.00
CA PRO A 98 -16.23 -1.51 3.02
C PRO A 98 -17.32 -1.16 4.04
N ARG A 99 -18.05 -0.04 3.90
CA ARG A 99 -19.07 0.39 4.88
C ARG A 99 -20.12 -0.68 5.16
N HIS A 100 -20.43 -1.49 4.16
CA HIS A 100 -21.42 -2.57 4.20
C HIS A 100 -20.79 -3.95 4.48
N GLY A 101 -19.63 -3.98 5.15
CA GLY A 101 -18.96 -5.22 5.53
C GLY A 101 -18.42 -6.01 4.35
N VAL A 102 -18.02 -7.26 4.59
CA VAL A 102 -17.57 -8.17 3.53
C VAL A 102 -18.71 -8.44 2.54
N GLU A 103 -19.96 -8.56 3.00
CA GLU A 103 -21.12 -8.74 2.10
C GLU A 103 -21.22 -7.61 1.06
N GLY A 104 -20.97 -6.38 1.49
CA GLY A 104 -20.96 -5.21 0.63
C GLY A 104 -19.84 -5.22 -0.41
N VAL A 105 -18.64 -5.69 -0.04
CA VAL A 105 -17.48 -5.81 -0.95
C VAL A 105 -17.67 -6.98 -1.92
N THR A 106 -18.20 -8.12 -1.47
CA THR A 106 -18.56 -9.26 -2.34
C THR A 106 -19.54 -8.82 -3.42
N ARG A 107 -20.60 -8.08 -3.06
CA ARG A 107 -21.55 -7.54 -4.05
C ARG A 107 -20.89 -6.61 -5.07
N GLN A 108 -19.94 -5.76 -4.64
CA GLN A 108 -19.20 -4.89 -5.56
C GLN A 108 -18.40 -5.71 -6.57
N LEU A 109 -17.73 -6.79 -6.12
CA LEU A 109 -16.99 -7.69 -6.99
C LEU A 109 -17.91 -8.45 -7.96
N GLU A 110 -19.04 -9.00 -7.48
CA GLU A 110 -20.02 -9.69 -8.32
C GLU A 110 -20.57 -8.77 -9.43
N GLU A 111 -20.92 -7.53 -9.09
CA GLU A 111 -21.38 -6.55 -10.09
C GLU A 111 -20.30 -6.23 -11.14
N LEU A 112 -19.02 -6.19 -10.74
CA LEU A 112 -17.92 -5.99 -11.68
C LEU A 112 -17.66 -7.23 -12.56
N VAL A 113 -17.79 -8.43 -12.01
CA VAL A 113 -17.69 -9.68 -12.78
C VAL A 113 -18.79 -9.71 -13.85
N ASP A 114 -20.03 -9.39 -13.47
CA ASP A 114 -21.16 -9.31 -14.41
C ASP A 114 -20.95 -8.22 -15.47
N HIS A 115 -20.45 -7.05 -15.06
CA HIS A 115 -20.27 -5.91 -15.95
C HIS A 115 -19.09 -6.06 -16.93
N LEU A 116 -17.96 -6.61 -16.46
CA LEU A 116 -16.71 -6.66 -17.23
C LEU A 116 -16.47 -8.04 -17.88
N SER A 117 -17.11 -9.10 -17.36
CA SER A 117 -16.88 -10.50 -17.76
C SER A 117 -15.39 -10.86 -17.88
N PRO A 118 -14.57 -10.65 -16.83
CA PRO A 118 -13.15 -10.97 -16.88
C PRO A 118 -12.93 -12.49 -16.92
N GLU A 119 -11.84 -12.94 -17.55
CA GLU A 119 -11.43 -14.37 -17.55
C GLU A 119 -10.98 -14.81 -16.16
N SER A 120 -10.30 -13.91 -15.44
CA SER A 120 -9.86 -14.09 -14.07
C SER A 120 -9.74 -12.74 -13.37
N ILE A 121 -9.77 -12.78 -12.04
CA ILE A 121 -9.43 -11.67 -11.16
C ILE A 121 -8.03 -11.91 -10.61
N ASP A 122 -7.14 -10.93 -10.74
CA ASP A 122 -5.88 -10.93 -10.01
C ASP A 122 -6.09 -10.18 -8.68
N LEU A 123 -6.11 -10.89 -7.55
CA LEU A 123 -6.10 -10.31 -6.21
C LEU A 123 -4.64 -10.07 -5.82
N LEU A 124 -4.25 -8.82 -5.58
CA LEU A 124 -2.88 -8.41 -5.36
C LEU A 124 -2.68 -7.82 -3.97
N ASP A 125 -1.63 -8.28 -3.29
CA ASP A 125 -1.09 -7.69 -2.06
C ASP A 125 0.43 -7.45 -2.19
N VAL A 126 0.90 -6.30 -1.68
CA VAL A 126 2.32 -5.94 -1.60
C VAL A 126 2.86 -6.15 -0.18
N GLY A 127 3.69 -7.18 -0.01
CA GLY A 127 4.34 -7.50 1.26
C GLY A 127 3.91 -8.83 1.84
N GLY A 128 2.66 -9.24 1.66
CA GLY A 128 2.19 -10.57 2.05
C GLY A 128 1.38 -10.59 3.34
N ASP A 129 1.03 -9.45 3.94
CA ASP A 129 0.18 -9.39 5.14
C ASP A 129 -1.25 -9.94 4.90
N ILE A 130 -1.69 -10.09 3.65
CA ILE A 130 -2.88 -10.87 3.29
C ILE A 130 -2.79 -12.35 3.75
N LEU A 131 -1.57 -12.87 3.90
CA LEU A 131 -1.26 -14.22 4.37
C LEU A 131 -1.07 -14.29 5.90
N ALA A 132 -1.26 -13.19 6.62
CA ALA A 132 -1.16 -13.17 8.08
C ALA A 132 -2.22 -14.08 8.72
N ARG A 133 -1.90 -14.65 9.88
CA ARG A 133 -2.88 -15.31 10.75
C ARG A 133 -3.77 -14.28 11.44
N GLY A 134 -3.22 -13.10 11.72
CA GLY A 134 -3.88 -12.02 12.44
C GLY A 134 -3.30 -11.77 13.84
N ASP A 135 -2.51 -12.70 14.38
CA ASP A 135 -1.93 -12.64 15.73
C ASP A 135 -0.41 -12.38 15.74
N GLU A 136 0.17 -12.12 14.57
CA GLU A 136 1.59 -11.82 14.45
C GLU A 136 1.95 -10.51 15.18
N PRO A 137 3.00 -10.50 16.01
CA PRO A 137 3.34 -9.33 16.84
C PRO A 137 3.78 -8.10 16.03
N THR A 138 4.19 -8.32 14.79
CA THR A 138 4.70 -7.31 13.86
C THR A 138 3.62 -6.78 12.91
N LEU A 139 2.46 -7.42 12.85
CA LEU A 139 1.32 -7.03 12.01
C LEU A 139 0.78 -5.66 12.44
N LYS A 140 0.51 -4.77 11.47
CA LYS A 140 0.08 -3.38 11.67
C LYS A 140 -1.20 -3.01 10.91
N SER A 141 -1.42 -3.52 9.70
CA SER A 141 -2.57 -3.12 8.88
C SER A 141 -3.31 -4.28 8.19
N PRO A 142 -3.80 -5.29 8.93
CA PRO A 142 -4.39 -6.49 8.30
C PRO A 142 -5.82 -6.29 7.76
N LEU A 143 -6.45 -5.14 8.00
CA LEU A 143 -7.91 -5.03 7.90
C LEU A 143 -8.39 -4.97 6.45
N ALA A 144 -7.73 -4.19 5.59
CA ALA A 144 -8.08 -4.08 4.17
C ALA A 144 -7.87 -5.43 3.45
N ASP A 145 -6.73 -6.06 3.71
CA ASP A 145 -6.32 -7.33 3.11
C ASP A 145 -7.23 -8.48 3.51
N ALA A 146 -7.58 -8.57 4.80
CA ALA A 146 -8.52 -9.57 5.29
C ALA A 146 -9.92 -9.40 4.68
N VAL A 147 -10.43 -8.17 4.55
CA VAL A 147 -11.74 -7.89 3.94
C VAL A 147 -11.73 -8.29 2.46
N THR A 148 -10.68 -7.90 1.74
CA THR A 148 -10.57 -8.20 0.31
C THR A 148 -10.41 -9.70 0.06
N LEU A 149 -9.58 -10.39 0.86
CA LEU A 149 -9.44 -11.84 0.80
C LEU A 149 -10.78 -12.53 1.06
N ALA A 150 -11.48 -12.14 2.13
CA ALA A 150 -12.77 -12.71 2.50
C ALA A 150 -13.85 -12.48 1.43
N ALA A 151 -13.87 -11.31 0.79
CA ALA A 151 -14.80 -11.02 -0.29
C ALA A 151 -14.47 -11.80 -1.57
N CYS A 152 -13.20 -11.82 -1.98
CA CYS A 152 -12.75 -12.58 -3.15
C CYS A 152 -13.08 -14.06 -3.03
N CYS A 153 -12.86 -14.68 -1.87
CA CYS A 153 -13.17 -16.10 -1.66
C CYS A 153 -14.67 -16.45 -1.76
N GLN A 154 -15.57 -15.46 -1.75
CA GLN A 154 -17.02 -15.67 -1.89
C GLN A 154 -17.53 -15.45 -3.31
N VAL A 155 -16.74 -14.84 -4.19
CA VAL A 155 -17.13 -14.54 -5.57
C VAL A 155 -16.98 -15.80 -6.42
N ASN A 156 -18.00 -16.10 -7.22
CA ASN A 156 -17.96 -17.23 -8.16
C ASN A 156 -17.25 -16.85 -9.47
N ALA A 157 -15.97 -16.56 -9.40
CA ALA A 157 -15.10 -16.27 -10.54
C ALA A 157 -13.71 -16.90 -10.34
N PRO A 158 -12.92 -17.15 -11.41
CA PRO A 158 -11.53 -17.55 -11.25
C PRO A 158 -10.71 -16.42 -10.60
N ILE A 159 -10.02 -16.72 -9.51
CA ILE A 159 -9.20 -15.76 -8.76
C ILE A 159 -7.77 -16.28 -8.66
N ARG A 160 -6.81 -15.39 -8.92
CA ARG A 160 -5.38 -15.62 -8.71
C ARG A 160 -4.92 -14.69 -7.60
N LEU A 161 -4.50 -15.25 -6.47
CA LEU A 161 -3.89 -14.47 -5.40
C LEU A 161 -2.41 -14.29 -5.70
N LEU A 162 -2.00 -13.04 -5.91
CA LEU A 162 -0.64 -12.62 -6.21
C LEU A 162 -0.08 -11.86 -5.01
N VAL A 163 1.02 -12.35 -4.45
CA VAL A 163 1.80 -11.63 -3.44
C VAL A 163 3.07 -11.11 -4.11
N THR A 164 3.26 -9.80 -4.06
CA THR A 164 4.44 -9.12 -4.63
C THR A 164 5.34 -8.59 -3.53
N GLY A 165 6.65 -8.72 -3.74
CA GLY A 165 7.68 -8.30 -2.79
C GLY A 165 7.46 -8.85 -1.38
N PRO A 166 7.49 -10.18 -1.18
CA PRO A 166 7.22 -10.78 0.12
C PRO A 166 8.11 -10.22 1.24
N GLY A 167 7.47 -9.76 2.32
CA GLY A 167 8.07 -9.14 3.51
C GLY A 167 8.43 -7.65 3.38
N LEU A 168 8.14 -7.01 2.23
CA LEU A 168 8.49 -5.59 2.02
C LEU A 168 7.56 -4.61 2.75
N ASP A 169 6.41 -5.04 3.25
CA ASP A 169 5.56 -4.23 4.15
C ASP A 169 6.15 -4.11 5.57
N GLY A 170 7.12 -4.97 5.92
CA GLY A 170 7.73 -5.06 7.25
C GLY A 170 6.82 -5.70 8.31
N GLU A 171 5.69 -6.26 7.92
CA GLU A 171 4.67 -6.80 8.82
C GLU A 171 4.86 -8.29 9.05
N LEU A 172 5.33 -9.02 8.05
CA LEU A 172 5.66 -10.44 8.15
C LEU A 172 7.12 -10.71 7.75
N PRO A 173 7.91 -11.43 8.59
CA PRO A 173 9.23 -11.88 8.19
C PRO A 173 9.15 -12.77 6.94
N LEU A 174 10.07 -12.57 5.99
CA LEU A 174 10.11 -13.35 4.75
C LEU A 174 10.13 -14.87 5.02
N ASP A 175 10.89 -15.31 6.02
CA ASP A 175 11.00 -16.74 6.35
C ASP A 175 9.67 -17.36 6.80
N ASP A 176 8.76 -16.57 7.38
CA ASP A 176 7.41 -17.00 7.76
C ASP A 176 6.48 -17.12 6.54
N LEU A 177 6.76 -16.36 5.48
CA LEU A 177 6.01 -16.39 4.22
C LEU A 177 6.47 -17.51 3.28
N ARG A 178 7.75 -17.91 3.31
CA ARG A 178 8.35 -18.85 2.34
C ARG A 178 7.57 -20.14 2.11
N SER A 179 6.96 -20.71 3.15
CA SER A 179 6.19 -21.95 3.02
C SER A 179 4.82 -21.76 2.36
N MET A 180 4.31 -20.54 2.34
CA MET A 180 3.02 -20.16 1.73
C MET A 180 3.20 -19.65 0.30
N LEU A 181 4.39 -19.16 -0.06
CA LEU A 181 4.66 -18.71 -1.43
C LEU A 181 4.56 -19.89 -2.39
N GLY A 182 3.65 -19.80 -3.34
CA GLY A 182 3.50 -20.78 -4.40
C GLY A 182 4.40 -20.45 -5.60
N GLN A 183 3.84 -20.62 -6.79
CA GLN A 183 4.59 -20.48 -8.04
C GLN A 183 5.15 -19.06 -8.22
N LEU A 184 6.43 -18.95 -8.54
CA LEU A 184 7.01 -17.70 -9.03
C LEU A 184 6.42 -17.35 -10.40
N ILE A 185 5.69 -16.25 -10.48
CA ILE A 185 5.04 -15.75 -11.70
C ILE A 185 5.95 -14.81 -12.47
N HIS A 186 6.63 -13.91 -11.75
CA HIS A 186 7.52 -12.92 -12.36
C HIS A 186 8.60 -12.44 -11.39
N THR A 187 9.70 -11.96 -11.94
CA THR A 187 10.71 -11.21 -11.20
C THR A 187 10.89 -9.87 -11.87
N PHE A 188 10.52 -8.81 -11.17
CA PHE A 188 10.59 -7.47 -11.70
C PHE A 188 12.01 -7.00 -11.97
N THR A 189 12.12 -6.23 -13.04
CA THR A 189 13.34 -5.56 -13.46
C THR A 189 13.12 -4.05 -13.46
N ALA A 190 14.19 -3.28 -13.63
CA ALA A 190 14.10 -1.83 -13.78
C ALA A 190 13.14 -1.41 -14.91
N LYS A 191 12.99 -2.22 -15.97
CA LYS A 191 12.07 -1.94 -17.08
C LYS A 191 10.60 -1.99 -16.64
N ASP A 192 10.27 -2.90 -15.75
CA ASP A 192 8.89 -3.07 -15.26
C ASP A 192 8.46 -1.91 -14.35
N VAL A 193 9.42 -1.19 -13.77
CA VAL A 193 9.19 -0.01 -12.93
C VAL A 193 8.94 1.26 -13.76
N GLU A 194 9.39 1.30 -15.02
CA GLU A 194 9.27 2.49 -15.88
C GLU A 194 7.83 3.05 -15.94
N PRO A 195 6.77 2.25 -16.13
CA PRO A 195 5.40 2.74 -16.23
C PRO A 195 4.87 3.47 -14.99
N ILE A 196 5.45 3.21 -13.82
CA ILE A 196 5.05 3.84 -12.55
C ILE A 196 6.09 4.85 -12.04
N SER A 197 7.14 5.15 -12.82
CA SER A 197 8.27 5.95 -12.34
C SER A 197 7.88 7.36 -11.92
N SER A 198 6.98 8.03 -12.63
CA SER A 198 6.47 9.35 -12.20
C SER A 198 5.67 9.27 -10.90
N VAL A 199 4.95 8.17 -10.69
CA VAL A 199 4.14 7.95 -9.49
C VAL A 199 5.02 7.77 -8.25
N LEU A 200 6.14 7.05 -8.39
CA LEU A 200 7.11 6.84 -7.31
C LEU A 200 7.76 8.15 -6.81
N GLU A 201 7.68 9.23 -7.57
CA GLU A 201 8.22 10.53 -7.16
C GLU A 201 7.37 11.19 -6.05
N TRP A 202 6.07 10.89 -5.99
CA TRP A 202 5.13 11.58 -5.11
C TRP A 202 4.22 10.65 -4.31
N HIS A 203 4.10 9.38 -4.64
CA HIS A 203 3.23 8.46 -3.92
C HIS A 203 3.86 8.04 -2.57
N PRO A 204 3.11 8.02 -1.44
CA PRO A 204 3.66 7.70 -0.11
C PRO A 204 4.02 6.23 0.13
N SER A 205 3.71 5.31 -0.78
CA SER A 205 3.85 3.87 -0.54
C SER A 205 5.31 3.48 -0.29
N GLU A 206 5.56 2.91 0.89
CA GLU A 206 6.88 2.43 1.30
C GLU A 206 7.16 1.03 0.74
N ALA A 207 6.20 0.10 0.86
CA ALA A 207 6.34 -1.28 0.38
C ALA A 207 6.51 -1.31 -1.16
N THR A 208 5.63 -0.63 -1.90
CA THR A 208 5.75 -0.50 -3.37
C THR A 208 7.01 0.27 -3.77
N GLY A 209 7.45 1.24 -2.97
CA GLY A 209 8.70 1.95 -3.19
C GLY A 209 9.92 1.04 -3.08
N MET A 210 9.94 0.14 -2.08
CA MET A 210 11.00 -0.87 -1.93
C MET A 210 10.92 -1.97 -2.99
N LEU A 211 9.72 -2.36 -3.43
CA LEU A 211 9.51 -3.28 -4.55
C LEU A 211 10.19 -2.71 -5.81
N ALA A 212 9.91 -1.45 -6.13
CA ALA A 212 10.54 -0.76 -7.25
C ALA A 212 12.06 -0.61 -7.09
N ALA A 213 12.54 -0.29 -5.88
CA ALA A 213 13.97 -0.18 -5.59
C ALA A 213 14.69 -1.52 -5.82
N THR A 214 14.15 -2.62 -5.28
CA THR A 214 14.75 -3.95 -5.45
C THR A 214 14.69 -4.44 -6.90
N ALA A 215 13.64 -4.09 -7.65
CA ALA A 215 13.56 -4.35 -9.10
C ALA A 215 14.63 -3.57 -9.90
N ARG A 216 15.02 -2.39 -9.41
CA ARG A 216 16.15 -1.60 -9.93
C ARG A 216 17.53 -2.07 -9.44
N GLY A 217 17.57 -3.11 -8.61
CA GLY A 217 18.81 -3.73 -8.11
C GLY A 217 19.28 -3.23 -6.75
N VAL A 218 18.50 -2.40 -6.04
CA VAL A 218 18.83 -1.96 -4.68
C VAL A 218 18.80 -3.14 -3.73
N ARG A 219 19.82 -3.26 -2.88
CA ARG A 219 19.97 -4.29 -1.85
C ARG A 219 20.48 -3.69 -0.54
N GLY A 220 20.23 -4.39 0.56
CA GLY A 220 20.64 -3.98 1.90
C GLY A 220 19.49 -4.09 2.90
N THR A 221 19.37 -3.10 3.78
CA THR A 221 18.33 -3.01 4.81
C THR A 221 17.71 -1.62 4.79
N CYS A 222 16.37 -1.56 4.76
CA CYS A 222 15.59 -0.33 4.75
C CYS A 222 14.87 -0.12 6.10
N GLU A 223 14.90 1.09 6.63
CA GLU A 223 14.04 1.50 7.75
C GLU A 223 12.80 2.24 7.19
N MET A 224 11.61 1.84 7.63
CA MET A 224 10.33 2.45 7.26
C MET A 224 9.63 3.03 8.50
N ARG A 225 8.39 3.52 8.33
CA ARG A 225 7.55 4.19 9.35
C ARG A 225 7.62 3.63 10.78
N ASP A 226 7.32 4.52 11.74
CA ASP A 226 7.12 4.22 13.18
C ASP A 226 8.29 3.47 13.87
N ALA A 227 9.51 3.57 13.32
CA ALA A 227 10.69 2.84 13.80
C ALA A 227 10.52 1.31 13.80
N GLY A 228 9.72 0.79 12.85
CA GLY A 228 9.44 -0.63 12.67
C GLY A 228 10.68 -1.51 12.47
N LEU A 229 10.45 -2.81 12.25
CA LEU A 229 11.57 -3.73 11.99
C LEU A 229 12.29 -3.36 10.70
N PRO A 230 13.63 -3.37 10.68
CA PRO A 230 14.37 -3.15 9.45
C PRO A 230 14.01 -4.21 8.39
N VAL A 231 13.66 -3.75 7.19
CA VAL A 231 13.23 -4.60 6.08
C VAL A 231 14.43 -4.99 5.23
N PRO A 232 14.74 -6.29 5.08
CA PRO A 232 15.78 -6.75 4.17
C PRO A 232 15.40 -6.52 2.70
N LEU A 233 16.22 -5.76 1.98
CA LEU A 233 16.14 -5.60 0.53
C LEU A 233 16.99 -6.69 -0.13
N THR A 234 16.36 -7.80 -0.49
CA THR A 234 17.03 -9.01 -1.03
C THR A 234 16.63 -9.29 -2.48
N ASP A 235 17.13 -10.39 -3.05
CA ASP A 235 16.72 -10.88 -4.37
C ASP A 235 15.28 -11.41 -4.42
N GLU A 236 14.64 -11.59 -3.26
CA GLU A 236 13.20 -11.88 -3.15
C GLU A 236 12.35 -10.61 -3.28
N GLY A 237 12.91 -9.43 -3.00
CA GLY A 237 12.19 -8.16 -3.03
C GLY A 237 11.41 -7.88 -4.33
N PRO A 238 11.93 -8.19 -5.53
CA PRO A 238 11.24 -7.96 -6.79
C PRO A 238 10.39 -9.14 -7.28
N THR A 239 10.13 -10.17 -6.48
CA THR A 239 9.37 -11.35 -6.95
C THR A 239 7.86 -11.20 -6.80
N VAL A 240 7.12 -11.87 -7.68
CA VAL A 240 5.66 -12.04 -7.60
C VAL A 240 5.36 -13.53 -7.56
N HIS A 241 4.62 -13.96 -6.54
CA HIS A 241 4.22 -15.34 -6.36
C HIS A 241 2.72 -15.48 -6.44
N GLU A 242 2.26 -16.52 -7.13
CA GLU A 242 0.88 -16.98 -7.05
C GLU A 242 0.76 -17.91 -5.84
N VAL A 243 -0.21 -17.60 -4.98
CA VAL A 243 -0.44 -18.29 -3.70
C VAL A 243 -1.78 -18.99 -3.75
N ASP A 244 -1.89 -20.13 -3.07
CA ASP A 244 -3.14 -20.85 -2.95
C ASP A 244 -4.15 -20.05 -2.11
N LEU A 245 -5.28 -19.72 -2.73
CA LEU A 245 -6.32 -18.88 -2.14
C LEU A 245 -6.99 -19.56 -0.93
N ASP A 246 -7.21 -20.88 -0.99
CA ASP A 246 -7.85 -21.64 0.06
C ASP A 246 -6.93 -21.78 1.28
N GLU A 247 -5.62 -21.98 1.05
CA GLU A 247 -4.61 -21.99 2.11
C GLU A 247 -4.47 -20.60 2.77
N ALA A 248 -4.46 -19.53 1.97
CA ALA A 248 -4.44 -18.15 2.48
C ALA A 248 -5.66 -17.87 3.37
N LEU A 249 -6.87 -18.18 2.90
CA LEU A 249 -8.09 -18.01 3.70
C LEU A 249 -8.05 -18.89 4.94
N THR A 250 -7.65 -20.16 4.83
CA THR A 250 -7.60 -21.11 5.97
C THR A 250 -6.72 -20.58 7.10
N ARG A 251 -5.58 -19.99 6.75
CA ARG A 251 -4.61 -19.40 7.67
C ARG A 251 -5.10 -18.09 8.28
N ASN A 252 -5.74 -17.23 7.51
CA ASN A 252 -6.13 -15.88 7.92
C ASN A 252 -7.37 -15.92 8.85
N GLN A 253 -7.13 -15.84 10.16
CA GLN A 253 -8.19 -15.96 11.17
C GLN A 253 -9.17 -14.79 11.10
N LEU A 254 -8.66 -13.59 10.82
CA LEU A 254 -9.49 -12.39 10.69
C LEU A 254 -10.42 -12.53 9.48
N ALA A 255 -9.88 -12.81 8.29
CA ALA A 255 -10.66 -12.96 7.05
C ALA A 255 -11.79 -13.99 7.21
N ARG A 256 -11.50 -15.13 7.85
CA ARG A 256 -12.50 -16.17 8.14
C ARG A 256 -13.58 -15.71 9.11
N ALA A 257 -13.22 -14.93 10.13
CA ALA A 257 -14.17 -14.46 11.13
C ALA A 257 -15.14 -13.41 10.55
N ILE A 258 -14.72 -12.66 9.53
CA ILE A 258 -15.49 -11.55 8.98
C ILE A 258 -16.31 -11.88 7.73
N LEU A 259 -16.29 -13.13 7.25
CA LEU A 259 -16.95 -13.55 5.99
C LEU A 259 -18.41 -13.09 5.85
N THR A 260 -19.17 -13.10 6.94
CA THR A 260 -20.61 -12.76 6.95
C THR A 260 -20.89 -11.41 7.64
N THR A 261 -19.92 -10.49 7.64
CA THR A 261 -20.11 -9.16 8.23
C THR A 261 -20.83 -8.23 7.26
N ALA A 262 -21.73 -7.41 7.80
CA ALA A 262 -22.57 -6.48 7.05
C ALA A 262 -22.21 -5.01 7.32
N THR A 263 -21.26 -4.75 8.22
CA THR A 263 -20.77 -3.40 8.53
C THR A 263 -19.27 -3.35 8.77
N LEU A 264 -18.66 -2.19 8.53
CA LEU A 264 -17.27 -1.93 8.90
C LEU A 264 -17.04 -2.04 10.42
N ASP A 265 -18.02 -1.64 11.24
CA ASP A 265 -17.92 -1.70 12.69
C ASP A 265 -17.81 -3.15 13.20
N GLU A 266 -18.52 -4.09 12.59
CA GLU A 266 -18.39 -5.53 12.89
C GLU A 266 -17.00 -6.06 12.52
N ILE A 267 -16.46 -5.66 11.36
CA ILE A 267 -15.09 -6.01 10.95
C ILE A 267 -14.08 -5.49 11.98
N GLU A 268 -14.21 -4.23 12.40
CA GLU A 268 -13.32 -3.65 13.41
C GLU A 268 -13.43 -4.39 14.76
N ALA A 269 -14.63 -4.84 15.16
CA ALA A 269 -14.80 -5.63 16.38
C ALA A 269 -14.04 -6.95 16.31
N HIS A 270 -14.16 -7.69 15.19
CA HIS A 270 -13.38 -8.92 14.99
C HIS A 270 -11.87 -8.68 14.93
N SER A 271 -11.44 -7.58 14.30
CA SER A 271 -10.02 -7.18 14.31
C SER A 271 -9.51 -6.98 15.73
N ARG A 272 -10.27 -6.31 16.60
CA ARG A 272 -9.89 -6.13 18.02
C ARG A 272 -9.81 -7.45 18.76
N ASP A 273 -10.76 -8.36 18.53
CA ASP A 273 -10.81 -9.64 19.22
C ASP A 273 -9.66 -10.58 18.82
N ILE A 274 -9.27 -10.56 17.54
CA ILE A 274 -8.27 -11.48 16.97
C ILE A 274 -6.87 -10.88 16.99
N CYS A 275 -6.73 -9.64 16.51
CA CYS A 275 -5.45 -8.95 16.38
C CYS A 275 -5.08 -8.14 17.63
N GLY A 276 -6.03 -7.92 18.56
CA GLY A 276 -5.86 -7.06 19.73
C GLY A 276 -6.04 -5.57 19.46
N TYR A 277 -6.26 -5.17 18.20
CA TYR A 277 -6.49 -3.79 17.78
C TYR A 277 -7.20 -3.73 16.41
N SER A 278 -7.67 -2.54 16.01
CA SER A 278 -8.08 -2.21 14.65
C SER A 278 -7.11 -1.17 14.07
N GLU A 279 -6.75 -1.29 12.79
CA GLU A 279 -5.94 -0.28 12.10
C GLU A 279 -6.57 1.13 12.22
N ILE A 280 -7.90 1.19 12.19
CA ILE A 280 -8.64 2.45 12.33
C ILE A 280 -8.49 3.01 13.76
N ASP A 281 -8.34 2.18 14.80
CA ASP A 281 -8.04 2.67 16.15
C ASP A 281 -6.65 3.30 16.23
N TYR A 282 -5.65 2.69 15.59
CA TYR A 282 -4.32 3.26 15.48
C TYR A 282 -4.38 4.62 14.76
N GLU A 283 -5.13 4.74 13.66
CA GLU A 283 -5.30 6.00 12.95
C GLU A 283 -6.05 7.05 13.80
N ARG A 284 -7.12 6.68 14.51
CA ARG A 284 -7.83 7.60 15.43
C ARG A 284 -6.89 8.14 16.52
N ASN A 285 -6.05 7.28 17.08
CA ASN A 285 -5.07 7.67 18.09
C ASN A 285 -3.99 8.60 17.51
N LYS A 286 -3.42 8.24 16.35
CA LYS A 286 -2.39 9.04 15.68
C LYS A 286 -2.92 10.39 15.22
N ALA A 287 -4.15 10.44 14.67
CA ALA A 287 -4.80 11.69 14.28
C ALA A 287 -5.06 12.62 15.48
N THR A 288 -5.36 12.06 16.66
CA THR A 288 -5.50 12.84 17.90
C THR A 288 -4.16 13.43 18.31
N TRP A 289 -3.09 12.63 18.32
CA TRP A 289 -1.74 13.11 18.65
C TRP A 289 -1.22 14.17 17.68
N LEU A 290 -1.47 14.03 16.38
CA LEU A 290 -1.05 15.00 15.36
C LEU A 290 -1.75 16.36 15.51
N LYS A 291 -2.99 16.40 16.02
CA LYS A 291 -3.71 17.67 16.26
C LYS A 291 -3.04 18.52 17.36
N ASP A 292 -2.37 17.88 18.30
CA ASP A 292 -1.72 18.55 19.43
C ASP A 292 -0.29 19.03 19.09
N GLN A 293 0.24 18.68 17.92
CA GLN A 293 1.56 19.09 17.50
C GLN A 293 1.57 20.50 16.89
N PRO A 294 2.50 21.38 17.31
CA PRO A 294 2.67 22.66 16.66
C PRO A 294 3.17 22.44 15.23
N PRO A 295 2.74 23.27 14.26
CA PRO A 295 3.24 23.19 12.89
C PRO A 295 4.75 23.46 12.89
N ALA A 296 5.55 22.43 12.57
CA ALA A 296 6.97 22.57 12.34
C ALA A 296 7.21 23.28 10.99
N GLN A 297 8.08 24.30 10.98
CA GLN A 297 8.55 24.90 9.73
C GLN A 297 9.76 24.12 9.22
N LEU A 298 9.85 23.99 7.89
CA LEU A 298 11.00 23.40 7.24
C LEU A 298 12.13 24.44 7.18
N ASP A 299 13.06 24.35 8.13
CA ASP A 299 14.31 25.10 8.14
C ASP A 299 15.42 24.23 7.53
N PRO A 300 15.97 24.55 6.34
CA PRO A 300 16.92 23.71 5.64
C PRO A 300 18.16 23.32 6.46
N ASP A 301 18.76 24.26 7.20
CA ASP A 301 19.99 24.01 7.94
C ASP A 301 19.73 23.09 9.14
N ALA A 302 18.60 23.29 9.82
CA ALA A 302 18.15 22.42 10.90
C ALA A 302 17.81 21.02 10.39
N VAL A 303 17.11 20.91 9.25
CA VAL A 303 16.74 19.63 8.62
C VAL A 303 17.98 18.82 8.26
N LEU A 304 18.98 19.43 7.62
CA LEU A 304 20.20 18.73 7.23
C LEU A 304 21.00 18.28 8.46
N SER A 305 21.06 19.09 9.51
CA SER A 305 21.74 18.73 10.77
C SER A 305 21.04 17.56 11.48
N GLN A 306 19.71 17.57 11.53
CA GLN A 306 18.93 16.48 12.12
C GLN A 306 18.98 15.21 11.26
N LEU A 307 19.03 15.35 9.92
CA LEU A 307 19.24 14.22 9.01
C LEU A 307 20.58 13.53 9.30
N ASP A 308 21.66 14.28 9.54
CA ASP A 308 22.97 13.69 9.87
C ASP A 308 22.92 12.86 11.16
N GLN A 309 22.20 13.35 12.18
CA GLN A 309 21.98 12.60 13.40
C GLN A 309 21.18 11.32 13.13
N PHE A 310 20.06 11.43 12.41
CA PHE A 310 19.21 10.30 12.04
C PHE A 310 20.01 9.24 11.27
N GLU A 311 20.80 9.64 10.27
CA GLU A 311 21.62 8.74 9.46
C GLU A 311 22.71 8.05 10.29
N ALA A 312 23.35 8.75 11.23
CA ALA A 312 24.34 8.17 12.12
C ALA A 312 23.70 7.09 13.03
N GLU A 313 22.53 7.38 13.59
CA GLU A 313 21.78 6.43 14.42
C GLU A 313 21.32 5.21 13.60
N ALA A 314 20.75 5.42 12.42
CA ALA A 314 20.32 4.34 11.53
C ALA A 314 21.49 3.45 11.09
N ARG A 315 22.64 4.05 10.75
CA ARG A 315 23.86 3.31 10.42
C ARG A 315 24.36 2.46 11.58
N SER A 316 24.24 2.95 12.82
CA SER A 316 24.61 2.17 14.02
C SER A 316 23.77 0.90 14.19
N ARG A 317 22.56 0.87 13.61
CA ARG A 317 21.67 -0.30 13.55
C ARG A 317 21.85 -1.16 12.29
N GLY A 318 22.81 -0.83 11.42
CA GLY A 318 23.06 -1.54 10.16
C GLY A 318 22.09 -1.20 9.03
N VAL A 319 21.33 -0.11 9.17
CA VAL A 319 20.41 0.36 8.14
C VAL A 319 21.20 1.01 6.99
N THR A 320 20.82 0.69 5.76
CA THR A 320 21.48 1.20 4.54
C THR A 320 20.61 2.15 3.72
N HIS A 321 19.29 2.02 3.86
CA HIS A 321 18.30 2.80 3.15
C HIS A 321 17.17 3.22 4.11
N THR A 322 16.45 4.28 3.76
CA THR A 322 15.25 4.71 4.47
C THR A 322 14.26 5.30 3.47
N THR A 323 12.99 5.40 3.88
CA THR A 323 11.95 6.04 3.08
C THR A 323 11.86 7.54 3.39
N PHE A 324 11.39 8.34 2.43
CA PHE A 324 11.15 9.78 2.69
C PHE A 324 10.09 10.00 3.76
N ARG A 325 9.09 9.11 3.83
CA ARG A 325 8.11 9.12 4.93
C ARG A 325 8.78 8.92 6.28
N ARG A 326 9.68 7.94 6.41
CA ARG A 326 10.40 7.68 7.65
C ARG A 326 11.26 8.88 8.06
N ILE A 327 11.92 9.53 7.11
CA ILE A 327 12.66 10.78 7.38
C ILE A 327 11.70 11.87 7.88
N THR A 328 10.56 12.09 7.21
CA THR A 328 9.56 13.08 7.65
C THR A 328 9.07 12.82 9.08
N GLU A 329 8.79 11.56 9.43
CA GLU A 329 8.38 11.17 10.78
C GLU A 329 9.52 11.35 11.80
N ALA A 330 10.75 10.94 11.47
CA ALA A 330 11.92 11.08 12.36
C ALA A 330 12.26 12.54 12.66
N LEU A 331 12.04 13.44 11.69
CA LEU A 331 12.28 14.88 11.83
C LEU A 331 11.07 15.63 12.43
N ASN A 332 10.00 14.92 12.82
CA ASN A 332 8.75 15.50 13.33
C ASN A 332 8.16 16.58 12.40
N LEU A 333 8.31 16.38 11.08
CA LEU A 333 7.76 17.30 10.09
C LEU A 333 6.31 16.93 9.79
N ASN A 334 5.49 17.96 9.50
CA ASN A 334 4.14 17.71 9.03
C ASN A 334 4.18 16.98 7.70
N GLY A 335 3.26 16.05 7.51
CA GLY A 335 3.15 15.29 6.29
C GLY A 335 3.01 16.13 5.00
N SER A 336 2.37 17.29 5.07
CA SER A 336 2.26 18.21 3.93
C SER A 336 3.62 18.71 3.43
N LEU A 337 4.66 18.68 4.27
CA LEU A 337 6.03 19.10 3.92
C LEU A 337 6.88 17.99 3.31
N ARG A 338 6.34 16.77 3.13
CA ARG A 338 7.12 15.63 2.65
C ARG A 338 7.72 15.88 1.27
N GLU A 339 6.97 16.50 0.37
CA GLU A 339 7.45 16.81 -0.98
C GLU A 339 8.56 17.87 -0.92
N ASP A 340 8.37 18.94 -0.15
CA ASP A 340 9.39 19.98 0.04
C ASP A 340 10.68 19.42 0.67
N LEU A 341 10.53 18.55 1.68
CA LEU A 341 11.64 17.82 2.29
C LEU A 341 12.35 16.96 1.24
N ARG A 342 11.61 16.18 0.47
CA ARG A 342 12.16 15.33 -0.58
C ARG A 342 12.99 16.14 -1.59
N GLN A 343 12.43 17.24 -2.09
CA GLN A 343 13.13 18.14 -3.01
C GLN A 343 14.39 18.75 -2.39
N LEU A 344 14.30 19.22 -1.14
CA LEU A 344 15.47 19.74 -0.41
C LEU A 344 16.58 18.69 -0.35
N LEU A 345 16.27 17.47 0.09
CA LEU A 345 17.28 16.43 0.27
C LEU A 345 17.94 16.02 -1.05
N ILE A 346 17.16 15.82 -2.12
CA ILE A 346 17.71 15.45 -3.44
C ILE A 346 18.61 16.57 -3.99
N ASN A 347 18.20 17.83 -3.84
CA ASN A 347 18.98 18.97 -4.31
C ASN A 347 20.29 19.14 -3.51
N SER A 348 20.23 18.91 -2.20
CA SER A 348 21.39 19.05 -1.32
C SER A 348 22.37 17.88 -1.42
N ARG A 349 21.87 16.63 -1.52
CA ARG A 349 22.71 15.41 -1.53
C ARG A 349 22.24 14.41 -2.60
N PRO A 350 22.35 14.75 -3.90
CA PRO A 350 21.79 13.93 -4.99
C PRO A 350 22.36 12.52 -5.07
N LYS A 351 23.60 12.31 -4.61
CA LYS A 351 24.24 10.97 -4.59
C LYS A 351 23.63 10.01 -3.58
N GLN A 352 22.83 10.50 -2.63
CA GLN A 352 22.11 9.67 -1.66
C GLN A 352 20.72 9.30 -2.13
N TYR A 353 20.26 9.80 -3.28
CA TYR A 353 18.95 9.42 -3.80
C TYR A 353 19.08 8.14 -4.66
N ASP A 354 18.60 7.02 -4.13
CA ASP A 354 18.58 5.72 -4.81
C ASP A 354 17.13 5.34 -5.11
N ALA A 355 16.60 5.92 -6.19
CA ALA A 355 15.18 6.09 -6.43
C ALA A 355 14.33 4.81 -6.29
N PRO A 356 13.25 4.81 -5.48
CA PRO A 356 12.67 5.96 -4.76
C PRO A 356 13.16 6.13 -3.30
N LEU A 357 14.16 5.37 -2.87
CA LEU A 357 14.66 5.36 -1.49
C LEU A 357 15.76 6.41 -1.26
N TRP A 358 16.01 6.68 0.02
CA TRP A 358 17.16 7.46 0.46
C TRP A 358 18.25 6.52 0.98
N ARG A 359 19.44 6.60 0.38
CA ARG A 359 20.62 5.84 0.77
C ARG A 359 21.35 6.52 1.92
N ILE A 360 21.55 5.76 2.99
CA ILE A 360 22.31 6.18 4.16
C ILE A 360 23.80 5.94 3.85
N THR A 361 24.53 7.02 3.57
CA THR A 361 25.98 6.94 3.33
C THR A 361 26.74 7.21 4.62
N ALA A 362 28.03 6.85 4.69
CA ALA A 362 28.90 7.41 5.72
C ALA A 362 28.96 8.94 5.53
N ALA A 363 29.07 9.70 6.63
CA ALA A 363 29.34 11.13 6.53
C ALA A 363 30.59 11.30 5.64
N THR A 364 30.47 12.15 4.62
CA THR A 364 31.59 12.54 3.76
C THR A 364 32.81 12.88 4.61
N GLU A 365 33.92 12.19 4.37
CA GLU A 365 35.26 12.72 4.69
C GLU A 365 35.52 14.04 3.97
#